data_AF-X1J3U0-F1
#
_entry.id   AF-X1J3U0-F1
#
_cell.length_a   1.000
_cell.length_b   1.000
_cell.length_c   1.000
_cell.angle_alpha   90.00
_cell.angle_beta   90.00
_cell.angle_gamma   90.00
#
_symmetry.space_group_name_H-M   'P 1'
#
loop_
_entity.id
_entity.type
_entity.pdbx_description
1 polymer ?
#
loop_
_entity_poly.entity_id
_entity_poly.type
_entity_poly.pdbx_seq_one_letter_code
_entity_poly.pdbx_strand_id
1 'polypeptide(L)'
;IKVAVPKEFFAKGLDAEVREAVDAALDLLKNLGAEVKEVSLPHAEYFTAANYLITTVEAASNLARFDGVRYGHRTSRFDNMFDMYRKTRGQGFGEEVKRRIILGTHALSSSYYNTYCVRALKARQMIKNDFERIFKNFQCIITPTSSTTAFKIGERIDLRCKRKP
;
A
#
# COMPACT_ATOMS: atom_id res chain seq x y z
N ILE A 1 28.42 -12.14 -2.87
CA ILE A 1 27.06 -11.86 -2.33
C ILE A 1 26.02 -12.46 -3.27
N LYS A 2 24.98 -13.11 -2.76
CA LYS A 2 23.87 -13.66 -3.56
C LYS A 2 22.69 -12.71 -3.55
N VAL A 3 22.32 -12.24 -4.73
CA VAL A 3 21.28 -11.25 -4.96
C VAL A 3 20.09 -11.92 -5.64
N ALA A 4 18.90 -11.77 -5.07
CA ALA A 4 17.66 -12.26 -5.65
C ALA A 4 16.95 -11.15 -6.44
N VAL A 5 16.46 -11.49 -7.64
CA VAL A 5 15.69 -10.59 -8.51
C VAL A 5 14.32 -11.24 -8.76
N PRO A 6 13.24 -10.79 -8.09
CA PRO A 6 11.93 -11.40 -8.25
C PRO A 6 11.28 -10.98 -9.56
N LYS A 7 11.04 -11.94 -10.46
CA LYS A 7 10.51 -11.70 -11.81
C LYS A 7 9.17 -10.96 -11.84
N GLU A 8 8.35 -11.13 -10.81
CA GLU A 8 7.01 -10.53 -10.72
C GLU A 8 7.06 -9.00 -10.67
N PHE A 9 8.16 -8.40 -10.17
CA PHE A 9 8.34 -6.95 -10.14
C PHE A 9 8.82 -6.35 -11.47
N PHE A 10 9.16 -7.19 -12.44
CA PHE A 10 9.61 -6.79 -13.78
C PHE A 10 8.57 -7.10 -14.86
N ALA A 11 7.32 -7.39 -14.44
CA ALA A 11 6.20 -7.70 -15.30
C ALA A 11 5.51 -6.42 -15.84
N LYS A 12 4.28 -6.59 -16.34
CA LYS A 12 3.49 -5.55 -17.02
C LYS A 12 3.29 -4.32 -16.13
N GLY A 13 3.66 -3.14 -16.63
CA GLY A 13 3.48 -1.85 -15.96
C GLY A 13 4.77 -1.18 -15.48
N LEU A 14 5.94 -1.80 -15.71
CA LEU A 14 7.25 -1.19 -15.53
C LEU A 14 7.64 -0.39 -16.78
N ASP A 15 8.00 0.88 -16.60
CA ASP A 15 8.50 1.74 -17.67
C ASP A 15 9.86 1.25 -18.18
N ALA A 16 10.08 1.36 -19.49
CA ALA A 16 11.31 0.91 -20.13
C ALA A 16 12.56 1.61 -19.56
N GLU A 17 12.47 2.92 -19.29
CA GLU A 17 13.57 3.69 -18.68
C GLU A 17 13.94 3.17 -17.28
N VAL A 18 12.94 2.82 -16.46
CA VAL A 18 13.18 2.23 -15.14
C VAL A 18 13.79 0.84 -15.28
N ARG A 19 13.29 0.05 -16.24
CA ARG A 19 13.79 -1.29 -16.52
C ARG A 19 15.28 -1.24 -16.90
N GLU A 20 15.65 -0.38 -17.84
CA GLU A 20 17.02 -0.18 -18.30
C GLU A 20 17.95 0.24 -17.16
N ALA A 21 17.51 1.18 -16.31
CA ALA A 21 18.28 1.63 -15.16
C ALA A 21 18.55 0.51 -14.14
N VAL A 22 17.54 -0.33 -13.86
CA VAL A 22 17.69 -1.46 -12.93
C VAL A 22 18.56 -2.56 -13.54
N ASP A 23 18.40 -2.88 -14.83
CA ASP A 23 19.24 -3.86 -15.51
C ASP A 23 20.71 -3.43 -15.51
N ALA A 24 21.00 -2.14 -15.77
CA ALA A 24 22.35 -1.59 -15.67
C ALA A 24 22.94 -1.70 -14.25
N ALA A 25 22.12 -1.47 -13.22
CA ALA A 25 22.55 -1.64 -11.82
C ALA A 25 22.84 -3.11 -11.47
N LEU A 26 22.04 -4.06 -12.00
CA LEU A 26 22.26 -5.49 -11.84
C LEU A 26 23.55 -5.94 -12.54
N ASP A 27 23.86 -5.40 -13.72
CA ASP A 27 25.10 -5.72 -14.43
C ASP A 27 26.33 -5.15 -13.72
N LEU A 28 26.24 -3.94 -13.15
CA LEU A 28 27.27 -3.40 -12.29
C LEU A 28 27.55 -4.33 -11.08
N LEU A 29 26.50 -4.84 -10.44
CA LEU A 29 26.65 -5.77 -9.32
C LEU A 29 27.32 -7.08 -9.74
N LYS A 30 26.96 -7.63 -10.92
CA LYS A 30 27.64 -8.82 -11.47
C LYS A 30 29.12 -8.55 -11.70
N ASN A 31 29.47 -7.39 -12.27
CA ASN A 31 30.86 -6.97 -12.51
C ASN A 31 31.67 -6.82 -11.22
N LEU A 32 31.00 -6.44 -10.11
CA LEU A 32 31.60 -6.38 -8.78
C LEU A 32 31.66 -7.76 -8.07
N GLY A 33 31.28 -8.84 -8.74
CA GLY A 33 31.35 -10.22 -8.22
C GLY A 33 30.12 -10.69 -7.46
N ALA A 34 28.96 -10.03 -7.62
CA ALA A 34 27.70 -10.52 -7.09
C ALA A 34 27.12 -11.66 -7.94
N GLU A 35 26.60 -12.69 -7.28
CA GLU A 35 25.82 -13.75 -7.92
C GLU A 35 24.35 -13.31 -7.97
N VAL A 36 23.92 -12.81 -9.13
CA VAL A 36 22.54 -12.36 -9.36
C VAL A 36 21.72 -13.51 -9.93
N LYS A 37 20.62 -13.89 -9.25
CA LYS A 37 19.70 -14.91 -9.75
C LYS A 37 18.27 -14.43 -9.73
N GLU A 38 17.54 -14.82 -10.76
CA GLU A 38 16.09 -14.65 -10.81
C GLU A 38 15.41 -15.59 -9.80
N VAL A 39 14.40 -15.07 -9.10
CA VAL A 39 13.57 -15.82 -8.15
C VAL A 39 12.09 -15.52 -8.39
N SER A 40 11.22 -16.23 -7.68
CA SER A 40 9.77 -16.05 -7.78
C SER A 40 9.15 -15.71 -6.42
N LEU A 41 8.33 -14.67 -6.43
CA LEU A 41 7.40 -14.25 -5.38
C LEU A 41 5.96 -14.46 -5.88
N PRO A 42 5.43 -15.69 -5.83
CA PRO A 42 4.13 -16.03 -6.42
C PRO A 42 2.97 -15.22 -5.82
N HIS A 43 3.07 -14.76 -4.57
CA HIS A 43 2.03 -13.98 -3.91
C HIS A 43 2.21 -12.46 -4.05
N ALA A 44 3.14 -11.99 -4.89
CA ALA A 44 3.41 -10.56 -5.08
C ALA A 44 2.19 -9.77 -5.58
N GLU A 45 1.31 -10.40 -6.38
CA GLU A 45 0.08 -9.77 -6.89
C GLU A 45 -0.86 -9.30 -5.77
N TYR A 46 -0.84 -9.97 -4.61
CA TYR A 46 -1.71 -9.64 -3.48
C TYR A 46 -1.17 -8.46 -2.66
N PHE A 47 0.08 -8.04 -2.85
CA PHE A 47 0.74 -7.05 -2.01
C PHE A 47 -0.04 -5.73 -1.94
N THR A 48 -0.38 -5.16 -3.10
CA THR A 48 -1.09 -3.87 -3.17
C THR A 48 -2.47 -3.94 -2.51
N ALA A 49 -3.25 -4.98 -2.82
CA ALA A 49 -4.60 -5.14 -2.30
C ALA A 49 -4.61 -5.41 -0.79
N ALA A 50 -3.76 -6.32 -0.31
CA ALA A 50 -3.65 -6.65 1.10
C ALA A 50 -3.15 -5.45 1.91
N ASN A 51 -2.12 -4.75 1.44
CA ASN A 51 -1.59 -3.56 2.09
C ASN A 51 -2.64 -2.43 2.15
N TYR A 52 -3.33 -2.16 1.05
CA TYR A 52 -4.38 -1.14 1.03
C TYR A 52 -5.47 -1.44 2.06
N LEU A 53 -5.94 -2.68 2.13
CA LEU A 53 -6.98 -3.06 3.07
C LEU A 53 -6.52 -2.99 4.54
N ILE A 54 -5.35 -3.55 4.87
CA ILE A 54 -4.80 -3.55 6.22
C ILE A 54 -4.58 -2.10 6.70
N THR A 55 -3.89 -1.29 5.90
CA THR A 55 -3.59 0.11 6.27
C THR A 55 -4.86 0.96 6.38
N THR A 56 -5.88 0.68 5.56
CA THR A 56 -7.17 1.38 5.63
C THR A 56 -7.93 1.04 6.91
N VAL A 57 -7.94 -0.23 7.30
CA VAL A 57 -8.55 -0.70 8.56
C VAL A 57 -7.83 -0.11 9.77
N GLU A 58 -6.50 -0.16 9.79
CA GLU A 58 -5.69 0.42 10.86
C GLU A 58 -5.86 1.94 10.94
N ALA A 59 -5.90 2.63 9.80
CA ALA A 59 -6.15 4.06 9.74
C ALA A 59 -7.53 4.42 10.32
N ALA A 60 -8.58 3.68 9.98
CA ALA A 60 -9.92 3.96 10.50
C ALA A 60 -9.96 3.92 12.04
N SER A 61 -9.29 2.95 12.65
CA SER A 61 -9.18 2.84 14.11
C SER A 61 -8.26 3.93 14.70
N ASN A 62 -7.07 4.11 14.12
CA ASN A 62 -6.09 5.09 14.61
C ASN A 62 -6.62 6.53 14.56
N LEU A 63 -7.36 6.89 13.52
CA LEU A 63 -7.93 8.22 13.32
C LEU A 63 -9.22 8.45 14.11
N ALA A 64 -9.77 7.44 14.80
CA ALA A 64 -10.95 7.61 15.64
C ALA A 64 -10.71 8.59 16.80
N ARG A 65 -9.45 8.73 17.25
CA ARG A 65 -9.05 9.65 18.33
C ARG A 65 -9.25 11.15 18.01
N PHE A 66 -9.33 11.50 16.72
CA PHE A 66 -9.52 12.88 16.28
C PHE A 66 -11.01 13.19 16.26
N ASP A 67 -11.47 13.76 17.36
CA ASP A 67 -12.87 13.98 17.67
C ASP A 67 -13.17 15.42 18.11
N GLY A 68 -12.13 16.25 18.30
CA GLY A 68 -12.21 17.65 18.71
C GLY A 68 -12.48 17.86 20.21
N VAL A 69 -12.46 16.81 21.03
CA VAL A 69 -12.74 16.91 22.48
C VAL A 69 -11.49 17.35 23.24
N ARG A 70 -10.36 16.70 22.98
CA ARG A 70 -9.10 16.95 23.70
C ARG A 70 -8.17 17.93 22.97
N TYR A 71 -8.15 17.87 21.65
CA TYR A 71 -7.24 18.65 20.82
C TYR A 71 -7.70 18.70 19.36
N GLY A 72 -7.09 19.60 18.59
CA GLY A 72 -7.30 19.75 17.15
C GLY A 72 -8.52 20.59 16.78
N HIS A 73 -8.97 20.44 15.54
CA HIS A 73 -10.17 21.13 15.04
C HIS A 73 -11.41 20.68 15.82
N ARG A 74 -12.28 21.62 16.16
CA ARG A 74 -13.61 21.38 16.73
C ARG A 74 -14.60 22.31 16.03
N THR A 75 -15.72 21.76 15.56
CA THR A 75 -16.78 22.59 14.96
C THR A 75 -17.30 23.60 15.99
N SER A 76 -17.47 24.86 15.57
CA SER A 76 -17.98 25.93 16.42
C SER A 76 -19.50 25.87 16.62
N ARG A 77 -20.21 25.13 15.76
CA ARG A 77 -21.67 24.97 15.79
C ARG A 77 -22.04 23.49 15.79
N PHE A 78 -22.76 23.06 16.83
CA PHE A 78 -23.30 21.71 16.96
C PHE A 78 -24.49 21.70 17.92
N ASP A 79 -25.45 20.81 17.66
CA ASP A 79 -26.69 20.72 18.46
C ASP A 79 -26.52 19.77 19.65
N ASN A 80 -25.69 18.74 19.49
CA ASN A 80 -25.40 17.74 20.50
C ASN A 80 -24.02 17.11 20.26
N MET A 81 -23.61 16.20 21.14
CA MET A 81 -22.29 15.56 21.08
C MET A 81 -22.08 14.72 19.80
N PHE A 82 -23.09 13.99 19.33
CA PHE A 82 -22.99 13.20 18.10
C PHE A 82 -22.83 14.10 16.87
N ASP A 83 -23.58 15.19 16.82
CA ASP A 83 -23.47 16.20 15.76
C ASP A 83 -22.10 16.89 15.78
N MET A 84 -21.58 17.19 16.97
CA MET A 84 -20.22 17.72 17.15
C MET A 84 -19.17 16.80 16.54
N TYR A 85 -19.22 15.49 16.84
CA TYR A 85 -18.27 14.53 16.28
C TYR A 85 -18.36 14.44 14.76
N ARG A 86 -19.59 14.34 14.23
CA ARG A 86 -19.83 14.21 12.78
C ARG A 86 -19.32 15.45 12.02
N LYS A 87 -19.69 16.65 12.46
CA LYS A 87 -19.29 17.91 11.80
C LYS A 87 -17.80 18.16 11.94
N THR A 88 -17.23 17.94 13.13
CA THR A 88 -15.78 18.12 13.36
C THR A 88 -14.95 17.23 12.44
N ARG A 89 -15.27 15.94 12.37
CA ARG A 89 -14.55 14.98 11.50
C ARG A 89 -14.84 15.23 10.02
N GLY A 90 -16.06 15.61 9.67
CA GLY A 90 -16.46 15.92 8.29
C GLY A 90 -15.75 17.15 7.71
N GLN A 91 -15.52 18.17 8.54
CA GLN A 91 -14.79 19.40 8.18
C GLN A 91 -13.26 19.23 8.27
N GLY A 92 -12.78 18.45 9.25
CA GLY A 92 -11.35 18.34 9.53
C GLY A 92 -10.58 17.37 8.62
N PHE A 93 -11.24 16.34 8.08
CA PHE A 93 -10.58 15.36 7.20
C PHE A 93 -10.80 15.66 5.72
N GLY A 94 -9.72 15.57 4.94
CA GLY A 94 -9.77 15.59 3.48
C GLY A 94 -10.47 14.36 2.90
N GLU A 95 -10.84 14.43 1.61
CA GLU A 95 -11.65 13.40 0.93
C GLU A 95 -11.02 12.00 0.96
N GLU A 96 -9.73 11.86 0.67
CA GLU A 96 -9.05 10.56 0.67
C GLU A 96 -9.00 9.94 2.07
N VAL A 97 -8.82 10.76 3.11
CA VAL A 97 -8.83 10.30 4.50
C VAL A 97 -10.22 9.81 4.89
N LYS A 98 -11.27 10.56 4.54
CA LYS A 98 -12.67 10.15 4.77
C LYS A 98 -12.99 8.86 4.03
N ARG A 99 -12.57 8.71 2.77
CA ARG A 99 -12.76 7.49 1.98
C ARG A 99 -12.14 6.27 2.67
N ARG A 100 -10.90 6.40 3.17
CA ARG A 100 -10.23 5.32 3.89
C ARG A 100 -10.93 4.97 5.21
N ILE A 101 -11.35 5.98 5.97
CA ILE A 101 -12.11 5.73 7.21
C ILE A 101 -13.38 4.94 6.90
N ILE A 102 -14.16 5.35 5.90
CA ILE A 102 -15.41 4.67 5.53
C ILE A 102 -15.15 3.22 5.10
N LEU A 103 -14.19 2.99 4.21
CA LEU A 103 -13.84 1.64 3.75
C LEU A 103 -13.30 0.76 4.88
N GLY A 104 -12.48 1.32 5.76
CA GLY A 104 -11.88 0.61 6.89
C GLY A 104 -12.94 0.21 7.93
N THR A 105 -13.84 1.14 8.27
CA THR A 105 -14.98 0.85 9.15
C THR A 105 -15.89 -0.22 8.55
N HIS A 106 -16.14 -0.18 7.23
CA HIS A 106 -16.92 -1.22 6.55
C HIS A 106 -16.23 -2.59 6.64
N ALA A 107 -14.92 -2.66 6.35
CA ALA A 107 -14.16 -3.90 6.44
C ALA A 107 -14.07 -4.48 7.87
N LEU A 108 -14.09 -3.62 8.89
CA LEU A 108 -14.11 -4.01 10.31
C LEU A 108 -15.47 -4.48 10.81
N SER A 109 -16.55 -4.24 10.08
CA SER A 109 -17.89 -4.66 10.50
C SER A 109 -17.97 -6.19 10.64
N SER A 110 -18.75 -6.66 11.61
CA SER A 110 -18.83 -8.07 11.99
C SER A 110 -19.10 -9.01 10.83
N SER A 111 -19.98 -8.61 9.90
CA SER A 111 -20.35 -9.39 8.71
C SER A 111 -19.22 -9.54 7.69
N TYR A 112 -18.25 -8.62 7.68
CA TYR A 112 -17.24 -8.52 6.62
C TYR A 112 -15.80 -8.74 7.11
N TYR A 113 -15.59 -8.78 8.44
CA TYR A 113 -14.28 -8.94 9.05
C TYR A 113 -13.53 -10.19 8.56
N ASN A 114 -14.19 -11.35 8.55
CA ASN A 114 -13.57 -12.59 8.08
C ASN A 114 -13.31 -12.58 6.57
N THR A 115 -14.16 -11.89 5.80
CA THR A 115 -14.05 -11.82 4.34
C THR A 115 -12.91 -10.90 3.90
N TYR A 116 -12.68 -9.79 4.60
CA TYR A 116 -11.66 -8.82 4.25
C TYR A 116 -10.42 -8.92 5.15
N CYS A 117 -10.54 -8.61 6.44
CA CYS A 117 -9.40 -8.49 7.34
C CYS A 117 -8.62 -9.81 7.46
N VAL A 118 -9.31 -10.92 7.74
CA VAL A 118 -8.64 -12.23 7.89
C VAL A 118 -8.00 -12.67 6.57
N ARG A 119 -8.65 -12.45 5.42
CA ARG A 119 -8.06 -12.78 4.11
C ARG A 119 -6.82 -11.93 3.81
N ALA A 120 -6.85 -10.64 4.12
CA ALA A 120 -5.69 -9.76 3.92
C ALA A 120 -4.51 -10.16 4.80
N LEU A 121 -4.76 -10.54 6.06
CA LEU A 121 -3.72 -11.05 6.97
C LEU A 121 -3.13 -12.38 6.48
N LYS A 122 -3.96 -13.29 5.94
CA LYS A 122 -3.49 -14.52 5.32
C LYS A 122 -2.60 -14.23 4.10
N ALA A 123 -3.00 -13.30 3.24
CA ALA A 123 -2.18 -12.87 2.10
C ALA A 123 -0.84 -12.26 2.57
N ARG A 124 -0.85 -11.42 3.61
CA ARG A 124 0.38 -10.88 4.23
C ARG A 124 1.29 -12.00 4.73
N GLN A 125 0.73 -13.04 5.35
CA GLN A 125 1.51 -14.20 5.81
C GLN A 125 2.12 -14.99 4.63
N MET A 126 1.37 -15.20 3.56
CA MET A 126 1.88 -15.87 2.35
C MET A 126 3.06 -15.10 1.73
N ILE A 127 2.92 -13.77 1.63
CA ILE A 127 4.00 -12.90 1.15
C ILE A 127 5.22 -12.98 2.08
N LYS A 128 5.02 -12.93 3.40
CA LYS A 128 6.11 -13.09 4.38
C LYS A 128 6.85 -14.42 4.17
N ASN A 129 6.11 -15.53 4.02
CA ASN A 129 6.69 -16.85 3.80
C ASN A 129 7.51 -16.92 2.50
N ASP A 130 7.08 -16.23 1.44
CA ASP A 130 7.84 -16.15 0.20
C ASP A 130 9.19 -15.44 0.40
N PHE A 131 9.20 -14.32 1.14
CA PHE A 131 10.44 -13.63 1.50
C PHE A 131 11.35 -14.50 2.37
N GLU A 132 10.80 -15.15 3.41
CA GLU A 132 11.55 -16.08 4.26
C GLU A 132 12.18 -17.22 3.43
N ARG A 133 11.47 -17.74 2.42
CA ARG A 133 12.02 -18.75 1.50
C ARG A 133 13.21 -18.21 0.71
N ILE A 134 13.13 -16.99 0.19
CA ILE A 134 14.22 -16.37 -0.59
C ILE A 134 15.43 -16.11 0.31
N PHE A 135 15.24 -15.52 1.49
CA PHE A 135 16.34 -15.16 2.39
C PHE A 135 17.10 -16.37 2.96
N LYS A 136 16.61 -17.61 2.81
CA LYS A 136 17.39 -18.83 3.11
C LYS A 136 18.63 -18.97 2.21
N ASN A 137 18.56 -18.49 0.98
CA ASN A 137 19.59 -18.71 -0.04
C ASN A 137 20.24 -17.40 -0.54
N PHE A 138 19.64 -16.25 -0.23
CA PHE A 138 20.02 -14.94 -0.73
C PHE A 138 20.22 -13.95 0.41
N GLN A 139 21.15 -13.00 0.22
CA GLN A 139 21.45 -11.99 1.24
C GLN A 139 20.65 -10.70 1.03
N CYS A 140 20.29 -10.39 -0.21
CA CYS A 140 19.46 -9.23 -0.53
C CYS A 140 18.56 -9.51 -1.74
N ILE A 141 17.55 -8.66 -1.88
CA ILE A 141 16.60 -8.67 -2.98
C ILE A 141 16.68 -7.31 -3.65
N ILE A 142 16.73 -7.29 -4.98
CA ILE A 142 16.71 -6.06 -5.78
C ILE A 142 15.43 -6.01 -6.60
N THR A 143 14.76 -4.86 -6.52
CA THR A 143 13.55 -4.54 -7.27
C THR A 143 13.61 -3.09 -7.71
N PRO A 144 12.90 -2.70 -8.77
CA PRO A 144 12.56 -1.29 -8.97
C PRO A 144 11.81 -0.77 -7.74
N THR A 145 12.11 0.46 -7.31
CA THR A 145 11.41 1.11 -6.17
C THR A 145 10.05 1.66 -6.58
N SER A 146 9.93 2.12 -7.83
CA SER A 146 8.70 2.59 -8.47
C SER A 146 8.63 1.98 -9.86
N SER A 147 7.42 1.73 -10.35
CA SER A 147 7.23 1.19 -11.71
C SER A 147 7.39 2.25 -12.80
N THR A 148 7.27 3.53 -12.44
CA THR A 148 7.40 4.66 -13.35
C THR A 148 8.32 5.72 -12.77
N THR A 149 8.82 6.62 -13.62
CA THR A 149 9.44 7.87 -13.19
C THR A 149 8.40 8.82 -12.57
N ALA A 150 8.84 9.99 -12.12
CA ALA A 150 7.97 10.96 -11.49
C ALA A 150 6.86 11.42 -12.46
N PHE A 151 5.61 11.20 -12.08
CA PHE A 151 4.43 11.68 -12.81
C PHE A 151 4.21 13.18 -12.57
N LYS A 152 3.49 13.85 -13.48
CA LYS A 152 3.21 15.28 -13.36
C LYS A 152 2.20 15.58 -12.25
N ILE A 153 2.26 16.79 -11.68
CA ILE A 153 1.26 17.27 -10.72
C ILE A 153 -0.12 17.20 -11.37
N GLY A 154 -1.10 16.63 -10.65
CA GLY A 154 -2.46 16.46 -11.17
C GLY A 154 -2.73 15.11 -11.84
N GLU A 155 -1.71 14.40 -12.30
CA GLU A 155 -1.87 13.22 -13.16
C GLU A 155 -2.54 12.04 -12.45
N ARG A 156 -2.25 11.87 -11.15
CA ARG A 156 -2.76 10.76 -10.32
C ARG A 156 -3.55 11.22 -9.08
N ILE A 157 -4.12 12.43 -9.12
CA ILE A 157 -4.86 13.00 -7.99
C ILE A 157 -6.28 12.43 -7.87
N ASP A 158 -6.91 12.07 -8.98
CA ASP A 158 -8.27 11.54 -8.98
C ASP A 158 -8.26 10.02 -9.25
N LEU A 159 -8.51 9.23 -8.19
CA LEU A 159 -8.74 7.79 -8.28
C LEU A 159 -10.13 7.45 -8.85
N ARG A 160 -10.94 8.46 -9.22
CA ARG A 160 -12.09 8.20 -10.09
C ARG A 160 -11.54 7.61 -11.37
N CYS A 161 -11.81 6.33 -11.57
CA CYS A 161 -11.76 5.70 -12.86
C CYS A 161 -12.47 6.65 -13.82
N LYS A 162 -11.72 7.40 -14.63
CA LYS A 162 -12.27 8.01 -15.84
C LYS A 162 -12.63 6.80 -16.69
N ARG A 163 -13.82 6.22 -16.46
CA ARG A 163 -14.52 5.46 -17.47
C ARG A 163 -14.59 6.44 -18.63
N LYS A 164 -13.71 6.26 -19.62
CA LYS A 164 -13.92 6.87 -20.92
C LYS A 164 -15.34 6.43 -21.34
N PRO A 165 -16.18 7.37 -21.82
CA PRO A 165 -17.51 7.03 -22.30
C PRO A 165 -17.45 5.93 -23.35
#